data_AF-A0A934G2X2-F1
#
_entry.id   AF-A0A934G2X2-F1
#
_cell.length_a   1.000
_cell.length_b   1.000
_cell.length_c   1.000
_cell.angle_alpha   90.00
_cell.angle_beta   90.00
_cell.angle_gamma   90.00
#
_symmetry.space_group_name_H-M   'P 1'
#
loop_
_entity.id
_entity.type
_entity.pdbx_description
1 polymer ?
#
loop_
_entity_poly.entity_id
_entity_poly.type
_entity_poly.pdbx_seq_one_letter_code
_entity_poly.pdbx_strand_id
1 'polypeptide(L)'
;MGSVRTLPLSDASFLKRLRAIAKDSHRVYMTPHAKQRMVQRRVNLRQVLECLRKGRICEPAHLTIQGDWKATLVHQYAGDMVKVAVAIEKQEDGDLAVVVTVMA
;
A
#
# COMPACT_ATOMS: atom_id res chain seq x y z
N MET A 1 -9.65 27.65 -18.18
CA MET A 1 -9.82 26.50 -17.27
C MET A 1 -8.48 25.80 -17.15
N GLY A 2 -7.75 26.04 -16.06
CA GLY A 2 -6.39 25.53 -15.89
C GLY A 2 -6.42 24.02 -15.69
N SER A 3 -5.84 23.27 -16.63
CA SER A 3 -5.58 21.85 -16.48
C SER A 3 -4.62 21.67 -15.31
N VAL A 4 -5.13 21.16 -14.18
CA VAL A 4 -4.30 20.77 -13.04
C VAL A 4 -3.47 19.59 -13.52
N ARG A 5 -2.23 19.85 -13.93
CA ARG A 5 -1.22 18.82 -14.16
C ARG A 5 -0.98 18.14 -12.81
N THR A 6 -1.69 17.04 -12.54
CA THR A 6 -1.31 16.12 -11.47
C THR A 6 0.07 15.58 -11.82
N LEU A 7 1.08 16.15 -11.18
CA LEU A 7 2.44 15.63 -11.24
C LEU A 7 2.40 14.14 -10.89
N PRO A 8 3.17 13.28 -11.59
CA PRO A 8 3.32 11.91 -11.18
C PRO A 8 3.73 11.87 -9.70
N LEU A 9 3.00 11.09 -8.88
CA LEU A 9 3.30 10.96 -7.46
C LEU A 9 4.72 10.44 -7.34
N SER A 10 5.62 11.24 -6.75
CA SER A 10 6.92 10.74 -6.31
C SER A 10 6.72 9.69 -5.22
N ASP A 11 7.70 8.80 -5.05
CA ASP A 11 7.74 7.81 -3.96
C ASP A 11 7.47 8.45 -2.59
N ALA A 12 8.00 9.65 -2.35
CA ALA A 12 7.79 10.40 -1.11
C ALA A 12 6.32 10.82 -0.93
N SER A 13 5.68 11.36 -1.98
CA SER A 13 4.27 11.76 -1.96
C SER A 13 3.35 10.55 -1.82
N PHE A 14 3.66 9.45 -2.50
CA PHE A 14 2.96 8.18 -2.37
C PHE A 14 3.01 7.67 -0.93
N LEU A 15 4.21 7.61 -0.32
CA LEU A 15 4.38 7.19 1.07
C LEU A 15 3.64 8.09 2.05
N LYS A 16 3.69 9.41 1.87
CA LYS A 16 2.98 10.36 2.73
C LYS A 16 1.47 10.09 2.72
N ARG A 17 0.90 9.87 1.53
CA ARG A 17 -0.52 9.57 1.35
C ARG A 17 -0.89 8.19 1.91
N LEU A 18 -0.14 7.15 1.57
CA LEU A 18 -0.35 5.79 2.08
C LEU A 18 -0.34 5.75 3.61
N ARG A 19 0.63 6.43 4.24
CA ARG A 19 0.75 6.48 5.70
C ARG A 19 -0.41 7.24 6.35
N ALA A 20 -0.96 8.24 5.69
CA ALA A 20 -2.16 8.93 6.18
C ALA A 20 -3.37 7.99 6.19
N ILE A 21 -3.55 7.21 5.13
CA ILE A 21 -4.60 6.20 5.02
C ILE A 21 -4.43 5.11 6.09
N ALA A 22 -3.23 4.55 6.21
CA ALA A 22 -2.94 3.44 7.12
C ALA A 22 -3.02 3.79 8.63
N LYS A 23 -3.22 5.06 8.99
CA LYS A 23 -3.58 5.45 10.37
C LYS A 23 -4.93 4.86 10.77
N ASP A 24 -5.87 4.82 9.83
CA ASP A 24 -7.17 4.19 9.99
C ASP A 24 -7.15 2.82 9.30
N SER A 25 -7.17 1.74 10.08
CA SER A 25 -7.18 0.38 9.54
C SER A 25 -8.45 0.04 8.76
N HIS A 26 -9.57 0.77 8.96
CA HIS A 26 -10.78 0.57 8.17
C HIS A 26 -10.61 1.01 6.71
N ARG A 27 -9.63 1.89 6.44
CA ARG A 27 -9.26 2.31 5.08
C ARG A 27 -8.15 1.45 4.46
N VAL A 28 -7.83 0.30 5.06
CA VAL A 28 -6.91 -0.68 4.50
C VAL A 28 -7.69 -1.93 4.11
N TYR A 29 -7.90 -2.11 2.80
CA TYR A 29 -8.61 -3.25 2.27
C TYR A 29 -7.65 -4.36 1.86
N MET A 30 -7.86 -5.57 2.40
CA MET A 30 -7.11 -6.76 2.02
C MET A 30 -7.87 -7.52 0.94
N THR A 31 -7.31 -7.60 -0.27
CA THR A 31 -7.90 -8.40 -1.35
C THR A 31 -7.95 -9.90 -0.96
N PRO A 32 -8.86 -10.69 -1.56
CA PRO A 32 -8.89 -12.14 -1.34
C PRO A 32 -7.54 -12.81 -1.63
N HIS A 33 -6.87 -12.37 -2.71
CA HIS A 33 -5.53 -12.83 -3.06
C HIS A 33 -4.52 -12.50 -1.96
N ALA A 34 -4.48 -11.26 -1.45
CA ALA A 34 -3.60 -10.89 -0.33
C ALA A 34 -3.88 -11.72 0.94
N LYS A 35 -5.14 -11.93 1.30
CA LYS A 35 -5.53 -12.76 2.46
C LYS A 35 -5.03 -14.20 2.31
N GLN A 36 -5.14 -14.80 1.13
CA GLN A 36 -4.59 -16.13 0.87
C GLN A 36 -3.06 -16.15 1.05
N ARG A 37 -2.36 -15.14 0.54
CA ARG A 37 -0.90 -15.01 0.68
C ARG A 37 -0.47 -14.84 2.13
N MET A 38 -1.20 -14.06 2.91
CA MET A 38 -0.96 -13.90 4.36
C MET A 38 -0.99 -15.24 5.08
N VAL A 39 -2.00 -16.07 4.83
CA VAL A 39 -2.12 -17.41 5.43
C VAL A 39 -0.93 -18.29 5.03
N GLN A 40 -0.61 -18.35 3.74
CA GLN A 40 0.53 -19.14 3.22
C GLN A 40 1.88 -18.72 3.81
N ARG A 41 2.02 -17.44 4.14
CA ARG A 41 3.28 -16.84 4.61
C ARG A 41 3.29 -16.57 6.12
N ARG A 42 2.23 -16.97 6.84
CA ARG A 42 2.05 -16.72 8.28
C ARG A 42 2.18 -15.23 8.65
N VAL A 43 1.81 -14.33 7.74
CA VAL A 43 1.82 -12.88 7.96
C VAL A 43 0.46 -12.45 8.50
N ASN A 44 0.44 -11.81 9.66
CA ASN A 44 -0.80 -11.30 10.25
C ASN A 44 -1.10 -9.85 9.82
N LEU A 45 -2.31 -9.37 10.13
CA LEU A 45 -2.74 -8.01 9.75
C LEU A 45 -1.84 -6.92 10.37
N ARG A 46 -1.37 -7.11 11.60
CA ARG A 46 -0.51 -6.13 12.29
C ARG A 46 0.82 -5.94 11.56
N GLN A 47 1.43 -7.02 11.09
CA GLN A 47 2.64 -6.99 10.26
C GLN A 47 2.43 -6.20 8.96
N VAL A 48 1.30 -6.42 8.27
CA VAL A 48 0.94 -5.67 7.07
C VAL A 48 0.78 -4.18 7.39
N LEU A 49 -0.01 -3.84 8.41
CA LEU A 49 -0.25 -2.44 8.80
C LEU A 49 1.04 -1.71 9.20
N GLU A 50 1.93 -2.36 9.94
CA GLU A 50 3.23 -1.78 10.29
C GLU A 50 4.11 -1.60 9.05
N CYS A 51 4.07 -2.53 8.09
CA CYS A 51 4.74 -2.35 6.79
C CYS A 51 4.19 -1.14 6.02
N LEU A 52 2.88 -0.94 5.96
CA LEU A 52 2.29 0.24 5.30
C LEU A 52 2.65 1.56 6.03
N ARG A 53 2.74 1.54 7.36
CA ARG A 53 3.02 2.73 8.18
C ARG A 53 4.50 3.12 8.19
N LYS A 54 5.39 2.14 8.27
CA LYS A 54 6.83 2.34 8.55
C LYS A 54 7.76 1.79 7.48
N GLY A 55 7.24 1.00 6.56
CA GLY A 55 8.02 0.42 5.48
C GLY A 55 8.61 1.47 4.55
N ARG A 56 9.63 1.02 3.81
CA ARG A 56 10.24 1.76 2.70
C ARG A 56 9.79 1.16 1.38
N ILE A 57 9.69 2.00 0.35
CA ILE A 57 9.45 1.53 -1.01
C ILE A 57 10.68 0.73 -1.47
N CYS A 58 10.44 -0.46 -2.01
CA CYS A 58 11.45 -1.29 -2.67
C CYS A 58 11.16 -1.48 -4.17
N GLU A 59 9.92 -1.31 -4.60
CA GLU A 59 9.56 -1.17 -6.02
C GLU A 59 8.82 0.15 -6.20
N PRO A 60 9.34 1.08 -7.03
CA PRO A 60 8.84 2.45 -7.12
C PRO A 60 7.34 2.58 -7.36
N ALA A 61 6.80 3.70 -6.87
CA ALA A 61 5.42 4.07 -7.15
C ALA A 61 5.22 4.30 -8.65
N HIS A 62 4.22 3.67 -9.22
CA HIS A 62 3.88 3.78 -10.63
C HIS A 62 2.37 3.77 -10.85
N LEU A 63 1.93 4.37 -11.97
CA LEU A 63 0.56 4.26 -12.44
C LEU A 63 0.34 2.89 -13.04
N THR A 64 -0.75 2.25 -12.64
CA THR A 64 -1.25 1.03 -13.27
C THR A 64 -2.08 1.38 -14.51
N ILE A 65 -2.38 0.38 -15.34
CA ILE A 65 -3.24 0.52 -16.53
C ILE A 65 -4.66 1.00 -16.14
N GLN A 66 -5.10 0.71 -14.91
CA GLN A 66 -6.39 1.12 -14.38
C GLN A 66 -6.40 2.57 -13.84
N GLY A 67 -5.24 3.24 -13.81
CA GLY A 67 -5.11 4.62 -13.33
C GLY A 67 -4.79 4.75 -11.83
N ASP A 68 -4.75 3.64 -11.10
CA ASP A 68 -4.35 3.64 -9.69
C ASP A 68 -2.84 3.72 -9.53
N TRP A 69 -2.41 4.34 -8.44
CA TRP A 69 -1.00 4.35 -8.05
C TRP A 69 -0.68 3.14 -7.20
N LYS A 70 0.37 2.41 -7.57
CA LYS A 70 0.83 1.20 -6.87
C LYS A 70 2.31 1.28 -6.54
N ALA A 71 2.69 0.75 -5.38
CA ALA A 71 4.08 0.53 -5.01
C ALA A 71 4.23 -0.76 -4.21
N THR A 72 5.47 -1.24 -4.06
CA THR A 72 5.78 -2.34 -3.14
C THR A 72 6.64 -1.82 -2.00
N LEU A 73 6.20 -2.06 -0.76
CA LEU A 73 6.91 -1.71 0.46
C LEU A 73 7.57 -2.94 1.09
N VAL A 74 8.64 -2.70 1.84
CA VAL A 74 9.28 -3.69 2.69
C VAL A 74 9.50 -3.14 4.10
N HIS A 75 9.26 -3.97 5.12
CA HIS A 75 9.48 -3.63 6.51
C HIS A 75 9.86 -4.86 7.33
N GLN A 76 10.84 -4.71 8.23
CA GLN A 76 11.19 -5.76 9.18
C GLN A 76 10.33 -5.60 10.43
N TYR A 77 9.62 -6.66 10.81
CA TYR A 77 8.76 -6.65 11.98
C TYR A 77 8.89 -7.96 12.75
N ALA A 78 9.28 -7.88 14.03
CA ALA A 78 9.43 -9.04 14.92
C ALA A 78 10.35 -10.15 14.35
N GLY A 79 11.38 -9.78 13.59
CA GLY A 79 12.32 -10.71 12.95
C GLY A 79 11.93 -11.09 11.51
N ASP A 80 10.67 -10.90 11.11
CA ASP A 80 10.21 -11.24 9.77
C ASP A 80 10.39 -10.07 8.79
N MET A 81 10.81 -10.39 7.56
CA MET A 81 10.82 -9.43 6.45
C MET A 81 9.48 -9.48 5.72
N VAL A 82 8.67 -8.42 5.86
CA VAL A 82 7.34 -8.35 5.27
C VAL A 82 7.36 -7.43 4.06
N LYS A 83 7.00 -7.95 2.89
CA LYS A 83 6.90 -7.18 1.64
C LYS A 83 5.44 -7.12 1.18
N VAL A 84 4.93 -5.91 0.91
CA VAL A 84 3.52 -5.66 0.63
C VAL A 84 3.38 -4.84 -0.65
N ALA A 85 2.69 -5.37 -1.64
CA ALA A 85 2.26 -4.61 -2.81
C ALA A 85 0.91 -3.95 -2.51
N VAL A 86 0.86 -2.62 -2.64
CA VAL A 86 -0.32 -1.81 -2.27
C VAL A 86 -0.64 -0.81 -3.38
N ALA A 87 -1.93 -0.67 -3.68
CA ALA A 87 -2.46 0.39 -4.52
C ALA A 87 -3.22 1.40 -3.66
N ILE A 88 -3.20 2.68 -4.07
CA ILE A 88 -4.08 3.69 -3.49
C ILE A 88 -5.18 4.01 -4.48
N GLU A 89 -6.39 3.57 -4.13
CA GLU A 89 -7.61 3.81 -4.88
C GLU A 89 -8.25 5.12 -4.37
N LYS A 90 -8.71 5.96 -5.28
CA LYS A 90 -9.47 7.17 -4.94
C LYS A 90 -10.95 6.81 -4.86
N GLN A 91 -11.58 7.14 -3.74
CA GLN A 91 -13.03 7.02 -3.58
C GLN A 91 -13.63 8.38 -3.19
N GLU A 92 -14.95 8.52 -3.34
CA GLU A 92 -15.68 9.75 -3.00
C GLU A 92 -15.53 10.11 -1.52
N ASP A 93 -15.56 9.11 -0.62
CA ASP A 93 -15.39 9.25 0.83
C ASP A 93 -13.91 9.29 1.28
N GLY A 94 -13.00 9.45 0.32
CA GLY A 94 -11.56 9.55 0.50
C GLY A 94 -10.81 8.25 0.20
N ASP A 95 -9.49 8.33 0.29
CA ASP A 95 -8.61 7.31 -0.29
C ASP A 95 -8.61 5.99 0.49
N LEU A 96 -8.48 4.89 -0.27
CA LEU A 96 -8.39 3.52 0.23
C LEU A 96 -7.03 2.90 -0.14
N ALA A 97 -6.39 2.25 0.83
CA ALA A 97 -5.19 1.46 0.59
C ALA A 97 -5.59 0.01 0.32
N VAL A 98 -5.46 -0.42 -0.93
CA VAL A 98 -5.80 -1.78 -1.38
C VAL A 98 -4.54 -2.63 -1.39
N VAL A 99 -4.44 -3.58 -0.46
CA VAL A 99 -3.34 -4.54 -0.43
C VAL A 99 -3.60 -5.63 -1.46
N VAL A 100 -2.76 -5.63 -2.49
CA VAL A 100 -2.87 -6.55 -3.63
C VAL A 100 -2.24 -7.89 -3.29
N THR A 101 -1.02 -7.88 -2.77
CA THR A 101 -0.23 -9.09 -2.49
C THR A 101 0.65 -8.89 -1.27
N VAL A 102 0.85 -9.97 -0.51
CA VAL A 102 1.86 -10.08 0.55
C VAL A 102 2.93 -11.10 0.13
N MET A 103 4.19 -10.75 0.34
CA MET A 103 5.35 -11.61 0.12
C MET A 103 6.16 -11.62 1.42
N ALA A 104 6.61 -12.81 1.83
CA ALA A 104 7.52 -13.02 2.96
C ALA A 104 8.69 -13.89 2.51
#